data_AF-A0A8I0VMM6-F1
#
_entry.id   AF-A0A8I0VMM6-F1
#
_cell.length_a   1.000
_cell.length_b   1.000
_cell.length_c   1.000
_cell.angle_alpha   90.00
_cell.angle_beta   90.00
_cell.angle_gamma   90.00
#
_symmetry.space_group_name_H-M   'P 1'
#
loop_
_entity.id
_entity.type
_entity.pdbx_description
1 polymer ?
#
loop_
_entity_poly.entity_id
_entity_poly.type
_entity_poly.pdbx_seq_one_letter_code
_entity_poly.pdbx_strand_id
1 'polypeptide(L)' 'MNTAMTFDTLAYAKKLKAVGFTEAQAEVQAETIVELMEERLATKLDIEVVRRDMKEMETGLKRDMKEMETGLKR' A
#
# COMPACT_ATOMS: atom_id res chain seq x y z
N MET A 1 8.28 10.25 -7.94
CA MET A 1 8.01 9.41 -9.13
C MET A 1 7.24 8.18 -8.64
N ASN A 2 5.92 8.20 -8.78
CA ASN A 2 5.06 7.09 -8.34
C ASN A 2 4.72 6.25 -9.57
N THR A 3 5.71 5.58 -10.15
CA THR A 3 5.46 4.56 -11.17
C THR A 3 4.72 3.45 -10.46
N ALA A 4 3.39 3.46 -10.52
CA ALA A 4 2.62 2.26 -10.27
C ALA A 4 3.18 1.24 -11.26
N MET A 5 3.96 0.28 -10.75
CA MET A 5 4.45 -0.85 -11.53
C MET A 5 3.23 -1.68 -11.89
N THR A 6 2.49 -1.27 -12.91
CA THR A 6 1.35 -2.02 -13.41
C THR A 6 1.89 -3.33 -13.94
N PHE A 7 1.55 -4.43 -13.27
CA PHE A 7 1.93 -5.76 -13.72
C PHE A 7 1.01 -6.16 -14.88
N ASP A 8 1.58 -6.25 -16.09
CA ASP A 8 0.86 -6.69 -17.28
C ASP A 8 0.77 -8.22 -17.30
N THR A 9 -0.32 -8.73 -16.73
CA THR A 9 -0.61 -10.17 -16.63
C THR A 9 -0.63 -10.85 -18.00
N LEU A 10 -1.15 -10.17 -19.03
CA LEU A 10 -1.24 -10.73 -20.38
C LEU A 10 0.13 -10.86 -21.04
N ALA A 11 0.97 -9.83 -20.93
CA ALA A 11 2.34 -9.89 -21.44
C ALA A 11 3.17 -10.95 -20.70
N TYR A 12 2.96 -11.09 -19.39
CA TYR A 12 3.61 -12.11 -18.58
C TYR A 12 3.18 -13.53 -18.98
N ALA A 13 1.87 -13.79 -19.08
CA ALA A 13 1.33 -15.07 -19.49
C ALA A 13 1.81 -15.48 -20.90
N LYS A 14 1.90 -14.53 -21.85
CA LYS A 14 2.46 -14.79 -23.18
C LYS A 14 3.92 -15.24 -23.14
N LYS A 15 4.74 -14.68 -22.25
CA LYS A 15 6.14 -15.12 -22.07
C LYS A 15 6.22 -16.53 -21.51
N LEU A 16 5.35 -16.89 -20.55
CA LEU A 16 5.28 -18.24 -20.01
C LEU A 16 4.89 -19.26 -21.09
N LYS A 17 3.86 -18.95 -21.88
CA LYS A 17 3.46 -19.80 -23.02
C LYS A 17 4.59 -19.98 -24.03
N ALA A 18 5.36 -18.92 -24.31
CA ALA A 18 6.50 -18.98 -25.23
C ALA A 18 7.63 -19.90 -24.76
N VAL A 19 7.73 -20.19 -23.46
CA VAL A 19 8.71 -21.12 -22.89
C VAL A 19 8.12 -22.50 -22.55
N GLY A 20 6.90 -22.80 -23.06
CA GLY A 20 6.31 -24.13 -23.01
C GLY A 20 5.29 -24.36 -21.89
N PHE A 21 4.88 -23.32 -21.15
CA PHE A 21 3.79 -23.44 -20.19
C PHE A 21 2.44 -23.54 -20.92
N THR A 22 1.50 -24.32 -20.37
CA THR A 22 0.13 -24.32 -20.87
C THR A 22 -0.56 -23.00 -20.56
N GLU A 23 -1.66 -22.71 -21.25
CA GLU A 23 -2.46 -21.50 -21.00
C GLU A 23 -2.94 -21.42 -19.55
N ALA A 24 -3.52 -22.50 -19.04
CA ALA A 24 -3.96 -22.58 -17.65
C ALA A 24 -2.82 -22.34 -16.64
N GLN A 25 -1.62 -22.88 -16.89
CA GLN A 25 -0.46 -22.64 -16.02
C GLN A 25 -0.01 -21.17 -16.06
N ALA A 26 0.01 -20.57 -17.25
CA ALA A 26 0.42 -19.19 -17.44
C ALA A 26 -0.56 -18.20 -16.81
N GLU A 27 -1.86 -18.46 -16.90
CA GLU A 27 -2.92 -17.64 -16.31
C GLU A 27 -2.88 -17.72 -14.78
N VAL A 28 -2.89 -18.92 -14.20
CA VAL A 28 -2.81 -19.12 -12.74
C VAL A 28 -1.58 -18.43 -12.16
N GLN A 29 -0.42 -18.55 -12.82
CA GLN A 29 0.81 -17.94 -12.32
C GLN A 29 0.77 -16.41 -12.42
N ALA A 30 0.16 -15.85 -13.47
CA ALA A 30 -0.01 -14.41 -13.60
C ALA A 30 -0.95 -13.84 -12.52
N GLU A 31 -2.05 -14.53 -12.24
CA GLU A 31 -3.03 -14.17 -11.21
C GLU A 31 -2.42 -14.23 -9.80
N THR A 32 -1.75 -15.33 -9.44
CA THR A 32 -1.09 -15.46 -8.13
C THR A 32 -0.03 -14.37 -7.89
N ILE A 33 0.67 -13.91 -8.93
CA ILE A 33 1.63 -12.81 -8.78
C ILE A 33 0.91 -11.50 -8.48
N VAL A 34 -0.24 -11.22 -9.11
CA VAL A 34 -1.05 -10.05 -8.78
C VAL A 34 -1.55 -10.13 -7.34
N GLU A 35 -2.08 -11.28 -6.92
CA GLU A 35 -2.53 -11.50 -5.55
C GLU A 35 -1.40 -11.27 -4.54
N LEU A 36 -0.20 -11.83 -4.77
CA LEU A 36 0.96 -11.63 -3.90
C LEU A 36 1.44 -10.17 -3.86
N MET A 37 1.32 -9.45 -4.98
CA MET A 37 1.62 -8.02 -5.01
C MET A 37 0.60 -7.24 -4.18
N GLU A 38 -0.69 -7.57 -4.30
CA GLU A 38 -1.77 -6.95 -3.53
C GLU A 38 -1.70 -7.27 -2.04
N GLU A 39 -1.33 -8.50 -1.65
CA GLU A 39 -1.21 -8.94 -0.25
C GLU A 39 -0.03 -8.32 0.50
N ARG A 40 1.10 -8.05 -0.18
CA ARG A 40 2.34 -7.56 0.46
C ARG A 40 2.50 -6.05 0.44
N LEU A 41 1.69 -5.36 -0.36
CA LEU A 41 1.65 -3.91 -0.34
C LEU A 41 0.70 -3.50 0.79
N ALA A 42 1.24 -2.91 1.86
CA ALA A 42 0.43 -1.99 2.68
C ALA A 42 -0.25 -1.08 1.68
N THR A 43 -1.58 -1.18 1.60
CA THR A 43 -2.31 -0.53 0.53
C THR A 43 -2.05 0.97 0.67
N LYS A 44 -2.17 1.72 -0.43
CA LYS A 44 -2.10 3.19 -0.33
C LYS A 44 -3.06 3.72 0.75
N LEU A 45 -4.18 3.00 0.96
CA LEU A 45 -5.16 3.25 2.00
C LEU A 45 -4.57 3.06 3.41
N ASP A 46 -3.83 1.98 3.68
CA ASP A 46 -3.21 1.75 5.00
C ASP A 46 -2.22 2.86 5.36
N ILE A 47 -1.41 3.29 4.38
CA ILE A 47 -0.48 4.41 4.56
C ILE A 47 -1.24 5.72 4.81
N GLU A 48 -2.35 5.93 4.10
CA GLU A 48 -3.20 7.11 4.30
C GLU A 48 -3.85 7.13 5.69
N VAL A 49 -4.33 5.98 6.17
CA VAL A 49 -4.88 5.82 7.52
C VAL A 49 -3.81 6.16 8.57
N VAL A 50 -2.61 5.57 8.46
CA VAL A 50 -1.51 5.88 9.39
C VAL A 50 -1.16 7.37 9.36
N ARG A 51 -1.11 8.00 8.18
CA ARG A 51 -0.83 9.44 8.06
C ARG A 51 -1.92 10.30 8.72
N ARG A 52 -3.19 9.93 8.59
CA ARG A 52 -4.31 10.62 9.23
C ARG A 52 -4.19 10.51 10.74
N ASP A 53 -4.02 9.30 11.25
CA ASP A 53 -3.94 9.02 12.69
C ASP A 53 -2.73 9.73 13.32
N MET A 54 -1.59 9.79 12.61
CA MET A 54 -0.42 10.60 13.02
C MET A 54 -0.73 12.08 13.12
N LYS A 55 -1.47 12.64 12.16
CA LYS A 55 -1.86 14.06 12.16
C LYS A 55 -2.82 14.37 13.31
N GLU A 56 -3.76 13.47 13.59
CA GLU A 56 -4.68 13.59 14.72
C GLU A 56 -3.92 13.59 16.05
N MET A 57 -2.99 12.65 16.24
CA MET A 57 -2.11 12.62 17.41
C MET A 57 -1.29 13.91 17.55
N GLU A 58 -0.69 14.41 16.47
CA GLU A 58 0.06 15.67 16.49
C GLU A 58 -0.81 16.84 16.95
N THR A 59 -2.04 16.94 16.44
CA THR A 59 -2.98 18.00 16.83
C THR A 59 -3.43 17.89 18.28
N GLY A 60 -3.68 16.67 18.76
CA GLY A 60 -4.01 16.41 20.16
C GLY A 60 -2.88 16.82 21.09
N LEU A 61 -1.65 16.38 20.81
CA LEU A 61 -0.48 16.73 21.60
C LEU A 61 -0.24 18.25 21.66
N LYS A 62 -0.40 18.95 20.53
CA LYS A 62 -0.30 20.43 20.49
C LYS A 62 -1.33 21.12 21.37
N ARG A 63 -2.57 20.64 21.38
CA ARG A 63 -3.63 21.18 22.24
C ARG A 63 -3.31 20.93 23.70
N ASP A 64 -2.96 19.70 24.06
CA ASP A 64 -2.72 19.30 25.44
C ASP A 64 -1.50 20.05 26.03
N MET A 65 -0.45 20.28 25.24
CA MET A 65 0.67 21.15 25.62
C MET A 65 0.21 22.59 25.89
N LYS A 66 -0.62 23.16 25.03
CA LYS A 66 -1.15 24.52 25.21
C LYS A 66 -2.01 24.63 26.48
N GLU A 67 -2.85 23.63 26.74
CA GLU A 67 -3.65 23.58 27.97
C GLU A 67 -2.76 23.53 29.22
N MET A 68 -1.73 22.70 29.21
CA MET A 68 -0.74 22.61 30.30
C MET A 68 0.00 23.94 30.51
N GLU A 69 0.48 24.59 29.44
CA GLU A 69 1.11 25.91 29.53
C GLU A 69 0.19 26.96 30.14
N THR A 70 -1.10 26.96 29.77
CA THR A 70 -2.07 27.90 30.34
C THR A 70 -2.38 27.59 31.80
N GLY A 71 -2.38 26.32 32.21
CA GLY A 71 -2.56 25.90 33.59
C GLY A 71 -1.41 26.33 34.49
N LEU A 72 -0.16 26.26 33.99
CA LEU A 72 1.04 26.68 34.73
C LEU A 72 1.16 28.21 34.87
N LYS A 73 0.49 28.99 34.02
CA LYS A 73 0.50 30.46 34.05
C LYS A 73 -0.58 31.07 34.97
N ARG A 74 -1.52 30.26 35.45
CA ARG A 74 -2.57 30.67 36.40
C ARG A 74 -2.09 30.47 37.84
#